data_AF-A0A9W4R6E4-F1
#
_entry.id   AF-A0A9W4R6E4-F1
#
_cell.length_a   1.000
_cell.length_b   1.000
_cell.length_c   1.000
_cell.angle_alpha   90.00
_cell.angle_beta   90.00
_cell.angle_gamma   90.00
#
_symmetry.space_group_name_H-M   'P 1'
#
loop_
_entity.id
_entity.type
_entity.pdbx_description
1 polymer ?
#
loop_
_entity_poly.entity_id
_entity_poly.type
_entity_poly.pdbx_seq_one_letter_code
_entity_poly.pdbx_strand_id
1 'polypeptide(L)'
;MPQSPTRTARVEARLSPEALAIVKRAAEIQGRSLSDFVVSAAQEAAQRTIEEAQILRLSVEDQQALAASILNPPEPNDALRRAAAAHKRLVISS
;
A
#
# COMPACT_ATOMS: atom_id res chain seq x y z
N MET A 1 -6.71 -8.03 -34.12
CA MET A 1 -5.33 -7.72 -33.70
C MET A 1 -5.37 -7.38 -32.22
N PRO A 2 -4.61 -8.05 -31.33
CA PRO A 2 -4.57 -7.66 -29.93
C PRO A 2 -3.87 -6.31 -29.81
N GLN A 3 -4.53 -5.32 -29.18
CA GLN A 3 -3.94 -4.01 -28.93
C GLN A 3 -2.94 -4.15 -27.78
N SER A 4 -1.66 -3.89 -28.04
CA SER A 4 -0.67 -3.73 -26.98
C SER A 4 -1.02 -2.49 -26.15
N PRO A 5 -1.07 -2.58 -24.81
CA PRO A 5 -1.41 -1.43 -23.98
C PRO A 5 -0.42 -0.31 -24.20
N THR A 6 -0.92 0.85 -24.64
CA THR A 6 -0.13 2.06 -24.86
C THR A 6 0.33 2.62 -23.51
N ARG A 7 1.63 2.53 -23.22
CA ARG A 7 2.24 3.14 -22.04
C ARG A 7 2.36 4.66 -22.25
N THR A 8 1.36 5.41 -21.81
CA THR A 8 1.28 6.88 -22.01
C THR A 8 1.84 7.71 -20.85
N ALA A 9 1.90 7.16 -19.64
CA ALA A 9 2.42 7.85 -18.47
C ALA A 9 3.96 7.76 -18.38
N ARG A 10 4.60 8.86 -17.96
CA ARG A 10 6.06 8.94 -17.77
C ARG A 10 6.39 9.42 -16.36
N VAL A 11 7.45 8.85 -15.80
CA VAL A 11 8.09 9.30 -14.58
C VAL A 11 9.47 9.82 -14.94
N GLU A 12 9.76 11.06 -14.61
CA GLU A 12 11.07 11.67 -14.84
C GLU A 12 11.85 11.74 -13.53
N ALA A 13 13.04 11.14 -13.51
CA ALA A 13 13.93 11.14 -12.35
C ALA A 13 15.38 11.35 -12.81
N ARG A 14 16.14 12.11 -12.02
CA ARG A 14 17.58 12.29 -12.22
C ARG A 14 18.32 11.34 -11.30
N LEU A 15 19.28 10.60 -11.86
CA LEU A 15 20.16 9.71 -11.13
C LEU A 15 21.57 10.27 -11.11
N SER A 16 22.29 10.08 -10.01
CA SER A 16 23.74 10.29 -10.01
C SER A 16 24.41 9.27 -10.95
N PRO A 17 25.62 9.55 -11.47
CA PRO A 17 26.36 8.59 -12.30
C PRO A 17 26.58 7.25 -11.61
N GLU A 18 26.87 7.27 -10.31
CA GLU A 18 27.07 6.08 -9.48
C GLU A 18 25.79 5.24 -9.38
N ALA A 19 24.64 5.88 -9.09
CA ALA A 19 23.35 5.20 -9.04
C ALA A 19 23.00 4.58 -10.40
N LEU A 20 23.25 5.31 -11.50
CA LEU A 20 23.03 4.80 -12.84
C LEU A 20 23.89 3.56 -13.14
N ALA A 21 25.15 3.53 -12.71
CA ALA A 21 26.03 2.39 -12.91
C ALA A 21 25.51 1.13 -12.17
N ILE A 22 25.06 1.29 -10.92
CA ILE A 22 24.50 0.19 -10.12
C ILE A 22 23.22 -0.34 -10.78
N VAL A 23 22.29 0.53 -11.17
CA VAL A 23 21.02 0.13 -11.79
C VAL A 23 21.25 -0.55 -13.13
N LYS A 24 22.17 -0.05 -13.97
CA LYS A 24 22.58 -0.71 -15.22
C LYS A 24 23.11 -2.11 -14.96
N ARG A 25 24.01 -2.26 -13.98
CA ARG A 25 24.57 -3.56 -13.65
C ARG A 25 23.50 -4.54 -13.18
N ALA A 26 22.54 -4.09 -12.36
CA ALA A 26 21.43 -4.91 -11.91
C ALA A 26 20.51 -5.33 -13.07
N ALA A 27 20.25 -4.45 -14.03
CA ALA A 27 19.50 -4.76 -15.24
C ALA A 27 20.20 -5.82 -16.10
N GLU A 28 21.52 -5.69 -16.29
CA GLU A 28 22.35 -6.68 -17.01
C GLU A 28 22.30 -8.06 -16.35
N ILE A 29 22.44 -8.12 -15.02
CA ILE A 29 22.39 -9.39 -14.26
C ILE A 29 21.06 -10.10 -14.47
N GLN A 30 19.97 -9.36 -14.58
CA GLN A 30 18.63 -9.92 -14.81
C GLN A 30 18.29 -10.12 -16.30
N GLY A 31 19.20 -9.79 -17.22
CA GLY A 31 19.00 -9.97 -18.66
C GLY A 31 17.89 -9.10 -19.24
N ARG A 32 17.59 -7.94 -18.64
CA ARG A 32 16.52 -7.03 -19.08
C ARG A 32 17.04 -5.62 -19.36
N SER A 33 16.27 -4.86 -20.13
CA SER A 33 16.64 -3.47 -20.45
C SER A 33 16.63 -2.59 -19.19
N LEU A 34 17.43 -1.51 -19.19
CA LEU A 34 17.46 -0.56 -18.07
C LEU A 34 16.06 0.03 -17.77
N SER A 35 15.31 0.40 -18.81
CA SER A 35 13.97 0.95 -18.64
C SER A 35 13.01 -0.06 -18.03
N ASP A 36 13.05 -1.31 -18.49
CA ASP A 36 12.20 -2.39 -17.96
C ASP A 36 12.56 -2.73 -16.51
N PHE A 37 13.86 -2.75 -16.18
CA PHE A 37 14.34 -2.92 -14.81
C PHE A 37 13.80 -1.82 -13.89
N VAL A 38 13.93 -0.55 -14.29
CA VAL A 38 13.50 0.59 -13.45
C VAL A 38 11.99 0.57 -13.25
N VAL A 39 11.21 0.32 -14.30
CA VAL A 39 9.74 0.25 -14.18
C VAL A 39 9.32 -0.89 -13.26
N SER A 40 9.91 -2.08 -13.44
CA SER A 40 9.59 -3.25 -12.60
C SER A 40 9.97 -3.02 -11.14
N ALA A 41 11.19 -2.53 -10.89
CA ALA A 41 11.67 -2.25 -9.53
C ALA A 41 10.83 -1.17 -8.83
N ALA A 42 10.43 -0.12 -9.55
CA ALA A 42 9.54 0.91 -9.02
C ALA A 42 8.16 0.33 -8.67
N GLN A 43 7.61 -0.53 -9.52
CA GLN A 43 6.32 -1.19 -9.26
C GLN A 43 6.40 -2.13 -8.05
N GLU A 44 7.45 -2.95 -7.94
CA GLU A 44 7.67 -3.83 -6.79
C GLU A 44 7.79 -3.05 -5.48
N ALA A 45 8.57 -1.96 -5.48
CA ALA A 45 8.73 -1.10 -4.31
C ALA A 45 7.41 -0.40 -3.93
N ALA A 46 6.66 0.10 -4.92
CA ALA A 46 5.37 0.74 -4.68
C ALA A 46 4.36 -0.26 -4.10
N GLN A 47 4.27 -1.46 -4.67
CA GLN A 47 3.36 -2.50 -4.20
C GLN A 47 3.68 -2.89 -2.75
N ARG A 48 4.95 -3.13 -2.44
CA ARG A 48 5.39 -3.42 -1.07
C ARG A 48 5.04 -2.29 -0.10
N THR A 49 5.26 -1.04 -0.50
CA THR A 49 4.94 0.14 0.33
C THR A 49 3.43 0.23 0.63
N ILE A 50 2.60 -0.01 -0.39
CA ILE A 50 1.13 0.00 -0.23
C ILE A 50 0.69 -1.14 0.69
N GLU A 51 1.21 -2.35 0.49
CA GLU A 51 0.90 -3.51 1.33
C GLU A 51 1.33 -3.28 2.79
N GLU A 52 2.54 -2.80 3.02
CA GLU A 52 3.04 -2.50 4.36
C GLU A 52 2.20 -1.44 5.08
N ALA A 53 1.68 -0.45 4.35
CA ALA A 53 0.78 0.55 4.92
C ALA A 53 -0.62 0.01 5.24
N GLN A 54 -1.07 -1.06 4.56
CA GLN A 54 -2.40 -1.64 4.73
C GLN A 54 -2.44 -2.85 5.69
N ILE A 55 -1.29 -3.47 5.96
CA ILE A 55 -1.22 -4.65 6.83
C ILE A 55 -1.08 -4.22 8.29
N LEU A 56 -2.12 -4.51 9.09
CA LEU A 56 -2.05 -4.41 10.55
C LEU A 56 -1.38 -5.68 11.11
N ARG A 57 -0.10 -5.59 11.49
CA ARG A 57 0.62 -6.71 12.13
C ARG A 57 0.29 -6.74 13.62
N LEU A 58 -0.36 -7.82 14.05
CA LEU A 58 -0.77 -8.05 15.43
C LEU A 58 0.10 -9.11 16.11
N SER A 59 0.35 -8.94 17.41
CA SER A 59 0.89 -10.02 18.24
C SER A 59 -0.10 -11.20 18.28
N VAL A 60 0.35 -12.39 18.68
CA VAL A 60 -0.55 -13.55 18.82
C VAL A 60 -1.68 -13.25 19.82
N GLU A 61 -1.38 -12.53 20.89
CA GLU A 61 -2.35 -12.11 21.90
C GLU A 61 -3.40 -11.17 21.31
N ASP A 62 -2.97 -10.16 20.54
CA ASP A 62 -3.89 -9.23 19.88
C ASP A 62 -4.73 -9.91 18.80
N GLN A 63 -4.17 -10.89 18.08
CA GLN A 63 -4.92 -11.69 17.10
C GLN A 63 -6.05 -12.46 17.78
N GLN A 64 -5.79 -13.07 18.94
CA GLN A 64 -6.81 -13.77 19.73
C GLN A 64 -7.87 -12.81 20.26
N ALA A 65 -7.46 -11.66 20.78
CA ALA A 65 -8.39 -10.63 21.26
C ALA A 65 -9.28 -10.08 20.13
N LEU A 66 -8.70 -9.83 18.96
CA LEU A 66 -9.44 -9.41 17.77
C LEU A 66 -10.41 -10.49 17.30
N ALA A 67 -9.95 -11.74 17.16
CA ALA A 67 -10.79 -12.85 16.74
C ALA A 67 -11.97 -13.07 17.71
N ALA A 68 -11.71 -13.03 19.02
CA ALA A 68 -12.76 -13.13 20.03
C ALA A 68 -13.78 -11.99 19.93
N SER A 69 -13.32 -10.76 19.66
CA SER A 69 -14.18 -9.59 19.48
C SER A 69 -15.00 -9.63 18.19
N ILE A 70 -14.52 -10.28 17.13
CA ILE A 70 -15.28 -10.47 15.89
C ILE A 70 -16.34 -11.57 16.08
N LEU A 71 -15.98 -12.67 16.75
CA LEU A 71 -16.88 -13.80 16.98
C LEU A 71 -17.95 -13.49 18.04
N ASN A 72 -17.60 -12.71 19.06
CA ASN A 72 -18.46 -12.30 20.15
C ASN A 72 -18.37 -10.78 20.32
N PRO A 73 -19.04 -10.00 19.45
CA PRO A 73 -18.95 -8.55 19.48
C PRO A 73 -19.49 -8.00 20.81
N PRO A 74 -18.70 -7.23 21.57
CA PRO A 74 -19.18 -6.62 22.80
C PRO A 74 -20.17 -5.50 22.48
N GLU A 75 -21.14 -5.29 23.39
CA GLU A 75 -22.03 -4.15 23.30
C GLU A 75 -21.24 -2.84 23.38
N PRO A 76 -21.57 -1.82 22.57
CA PRO A 76 -20.93 -0.51 22.65
C PRO A 76 -21.02 0.03 24.08
N ASN A 77 -19.98 0.72 24.56
CA ASN A 77 -20.06 1.40 25.85
C ASN A 77 -20.78 2.76 25.71
N ASP A 78 -21.06 3.42 26.84
CA ASP A 78 -21.80 4.69 26.85
C ASP A 78 -21.04 5.83 26.15
N ALA A 79 -19.71 5.78 26.12
CA ALA A 79 -18.91 6.74 25.36
C ALA A 79 -19.11 6.56 23.85
N LEU A 80 -19.09 5.33 23.34
CA LEU A 80 -19.35 5.00 21.94
C LEU A 80 -20.78 5.36 21.54
N ARG A 81 -21.78 5.09 22.39
CA ARG A 81 -23.17 5.52 22.16
C ARG A 81 -23.29 7.03 22.03
N ARG A 82 -22.65 7.80 22.92
CA ARG A 82 -22.62 9.28 22.84
C ARG A 82 -21.92 9.79 21.58
N ALA A 83 -20.79 9.19 21.21
CA ALA A 83 -20.05 9.55 20.00
C ALA A 83 -20.88 9.30 18.72
N ALA A 84 -21.57 8.16 18.63
CA ALA A 84 -22.47 7.86 17.51
C ALA A 84 -23.63 8.86 17.41
N ALA A 85 -24.22 9.25 18.55
CA ALA A 85 -25.27 10.27 18.59
C ALA A 85 -24.75 11.66 18.16
N ALA A 86 -23.53 12.03 18.56
CA ALA A 86 -22.89 13.27 18.14
C ALA A 86 -22.60 13.28 16.63
N HIS A 87 -22.05 12.19 16.09
CA HIS A 87 -21.79 12.05 14.66
C HIS A 87 -23.06 12.21 13.82
N LYS A 88 -24.17 11.55 14.22
CA LYS A 88 -25.46 11.69 13.52
C LYS A 88 -25.93 13.14 13.45
N ARG A 89 -25.76 13.93 14.53
CA ARG A 89 -26.13 15.35 14.53
C ARG A 89 -25.27 16.17 13.57
N LEU A 90 -23.97 15.89 13.49
CA LEU A 90 -23.01 16.66 12.69
C LEU A 90 -23.10 16.35 11.19
N VAL A 91 -23.34 15.10 10.81
CA VAL A 91 -23.38 14.66 9.41
C VAL A 91 -24.75 14.91 8.74
N ILE A 92 -25.84 14.90 9.51
CA ILE A 92 -27.18 15.21 8.98
C ILE A 92 -27.39 16.74 8.83
N SER A 93 -26.53 17.56 9.43
CA SER A 93 -26.57 19.03 9.31
C SER A 93 -25.62 19.61 8.25
N SER A 94 -25.12 18.80 7.31
CA SER A 94 -24.29 19.23 6.17
C SER A 94 -24.98 18.98 4.84
#